data_AF-A0A5Q0GBJ4-F1
#
_entry.id   AF-A0A5Q0GBJ4-F1
#
_cell.length_a   1.000
_cell.length_b   1.000
_cell.length_c   1.000
_cell.angle_alpha   90.00
_cell.angle_beta   90.00
_cell.angle_gamma   90.00
#
_symmetry.space_group_name_H-M   'P 1'
#
loop_
_entity.id
_entity.type
_entity.pdbx_description
1 polymer ?
#
loop_
_entity_poly.entity_id
_entity_poly.type
_entity_poly.pdbx_seq_one_letter_code
_entity_poly.pdbx_strand_id
1 'polypeptide(L)'
;MLLTATDAGHIALEFLLADWNIVDEYRDWFSVFNSRLTGQSWYIVELGIEGFPDRWYIQVYDTGECDPNYTFASPIHASEGFADLSHLPEIVAEVLVAERKSR
;
A
#
# COMPACT_ATOMS: atom_id res chain seq x y z
N MET A 1 8.53 18.19 -13.80
CA MET A 1 8.37 17.22 -14.91
C MET A 1 7.27 16.30 -14.44
N LEU A 2 6.21 16.05 -15.23
CA LEU A 2 5.12 15.20 -14.75
C LEU A 2 5.68 13.77 -14.60
N LEU A 3 5.53 13.15 -13.42
CA LEU A 3 5.84 11.74 -13.22
C LEU A 3 5.04 10.88 -14.19
N THR A 4 5.52 9.69 -14.53
CA THR A 4 4.65 8.69 -15.18
C THR A 4 3.81 7.98 -14.12
N ALA A 5 2.69 7.36 -14.53
CA ALA A 5 1.89 6.54 -13.63
C ALA A 5 2.71 5.39 -13.01
N THR A 6 3.62 4.80 -13.78
CA THR A 6 4.53 3.76 -13.30
C THR A 6 5.50 4.30 -12.24
N ASP A 7 6.08 5.48 -12.45
CA ASP A 7 6.99 6.10 -11.47
C ASP A 7 6.25 6.40 -10.17
N ALA A 8 5.04 6.97 -10.26
CA ALA A 8 4.21 7.20 -9.08
C ALA A 8 3.90 5.89 -8.33
N GLY A 9 3.66 4.80 -9.06
CA GLY A 9 3.46 3.47 -8.47
C GLY A 9 4.68 2.98 -7.68
N HIS A 10 5.87 3.11 -8.25
CA HIS A 10 7.12 2.73 -7.56
C HIS A 10 7.39 3.60 -6.33
N ILE A 11 7.18 4.91 -6.43
CA ILE A 11 7.36 5.86 -5.33
C ILE A 11 6.41 5.54 -4.16
N ALA A 12 5.13 5.28 -4.45
CA ALA A 12 4.17 4.90 -3.43
C ALA A 12 4.54 3.58 -2.75
N LEU A 13 5.01 2.60 -3.52
CA LEU A 13 5.44 1.32 -2.98
C LEU A 13 6.66 1.49 -2.06
N GLU A 14 7.70 2.20 -2.51
CA GLU A 14 8.89 2.48 -1.70
C GLU A 14 8.54 3.23 -0.41
N PHE A 15 7.64 4.21 -0.51
CA PHE A 15 7.13 4.95 0.64
C PHE A 15 6.44 4.02 1.65
N LEU A 16 5.53 3.14 1.21
CA LEU A 16 4.82 2.22 2.10
C LEU A 16 5.79 1.24 2.79
N LEU A 17 6.74 0.67 2.03
CA LEU A 17 7.73 -0.26 2.59
C LEU A 17 8.61 0.44 3.62
N ALA A 18 9.02 1.68 3.36
CA ALA A 18 9.81 2.46 4.31
C ALA A 18 9.02 2.80 5.58
N ASP A 19 7.76 3.21 5.45
CA ASP A 19 6.88 3.55 6.58
C ASP A 19 6.70 2.37 7.54
N TRP A 20 6.51 1.17 6.98
CA TRP A 20 6.38 -0.07 7.75
C TRP A 20 7.72 -0.76 8.08
N ASN A 21 8.86 -0.16 7.72
CA ASN A 21 10.19 -0.75 7.88
C ASN A 21 10.33 -2.16 7.27
N ILE A 22 9.67 -2.40 6.14
CA ILE A 22 9.72 -3.66 5.41
C ILE A 22 11.00 -3.71 4.60
N VAL A 23 11.79 -4.75 4.83
CA VAL A 23 13.03 -5.01 4.08
C VAL A 23 12.73 -5.52 2.66
N ASP A 24 13.66 -5.26 1.74
CA ASP A 24 13.48 -5.51 0.30
C ASP A 24 13.15 -6.97 -0.05
N GLU A 25 13.54 -7.94 0.77
CA GLU A 25 13.21 -9.37 0.57
C GLU A 25 11.70 -9.66 0.59
N TYR A 26 10.89 -8.78 1.20
CA TYR A 26 9.44 -8.89 1.24
C TYR A 26 8.73 -7.96 0.24
N ARG A 27 9.47 -7.16 -0.53
CA ARG A 27 8.92 -6.21 -1.50
C ARG A 27 7.95 -6.87 -2.49
N ASP A 28 8.30 -8.06 -2.95
CA ASP A 28 7.52 -8.80 -3.97
C ASP A 28 6.17 -9.31 -3.47
N TRP A 29 5.89 -9.24 -2.16
CA TRP A 29 4.55 -9.49 -1.63
C TRP A 29 3.57 -8.35 -1.90
N PHE A 30 4.08 -7.16 -2.20
CA PHE A 30 3.29 -5.96 -2.46
C PHE A 30 3.18 -5.73 -3.96
N SER A 31 1.98 -5.34 -4.38
CA SER A 31 1.66 -5.10 -5.79
C SER A 31 1.01 -3.73 -5.96
N VAL A 32 1.43 -3.04 -7.03
CA VAL A 32 0.74 -1.84 -7.53
C VAL A 32 -0.41 -2.32 -8.43
N PHE A 33 -1.65 -2.21 -7.95
CA PHE A 33 -2.83 -2.58 -8.73
C PHE A 33 -3.22 -1.51 -9.75
N ASN A 34 -3.04 -0.25 -9.36
CA ASN A 34 -3.39 0.89 -10.20
C ASN A 34 -2.57 2.11 -9.81
N SER A 35 -2.31 2.97 -10.80
CA SER A 35 -1.76 4.30 -10.57
C SER A 35 -2.42 5.24 -11.58
N ARG A 36 -3.21 6.18 -11.08
CA ARG A 36 -3.99 7.08 -11.94
C ARG A 36 -3.69 8.53 -11.60
N LEU A 37 -3.45 9.33 -12.63
CA LEU A 37 -3.39 10.78 -12.48
C LEU A 37 -4.78 11.29 -12.07
N THR A 38 -4.84 12.05 -10.98
CA THR A 38 -6.05 12.71 -10.50
C THR A 38 -5.80 14.22 -10.47
N GLY A 39 -6.72 15.00 -11.02
CA GLY A 39 -6.49 16.43 -11.21
C GLY A 39 -5.41 16.70 -12.26
N GLN A 40 -4.50 17.66 -11.97
CA GLN A 40 -3.44 18.09 -12.91
C GLN A 40 -2.01 17.77 -12.43
N SER A 41 -1.81 17.36 -11.18
CA SER A 41 -0.46 17.33 -10.56
C SER A 41 -0.24 16.25 -9.50
N TRP A 42 -1.14 15.27 -9.37
CA TRP A 42 -0.97 14.20 -8.38
C TRP A 42 -1.62 12.89 -8.82
N TYR A 43 -1.16 11.80 -8.25
CA TYR A 43 -1.58 10.44 -8.56
C TYR A 43 -2.26 9.82 -7.34
N ILE A 44 -3.28 8.98 -7.59
CA ILE A 44 -3.76 8.01 -6.60
C ILE A 44 -3.20 6.66 -7.01
N VAL A 45 -2.40 6.09 -6.14
CA VAL A 45 -1.83 4.75 -6.30
C VAL A 45 -2.57 3.79 -5.39
N GLU A 46 -3.03 2.68 -5.96
CA GLU A 46 -3.63 1.57 -5.25
C GLU A 46 -2.58 0.46 -5.10
N LEU A 47 -2.24 0.15 -3.86
CA LEU A 47 -1.35 -0.94 -3.48
C LEU A 47 -2.12 -2.01 -2.72
N GLY A 48 -1.60 -3.23 -2.70
CA GLY A 48 -2.13 -4.31 -1.87
C GLY A 48 -1.21 -5.52 -1.92
N ILE A 49 -1.62 -6.58 -1.25
CA ILE A 49 -0.96 -7.88 -1.33
C ILE A 49 -1.77 -8.76 -2.29
N GLU A 50 -1.09 -9.43 -3.22
CA GLU A 50 -1.78 -10.29 -4.19
C GLU A 50 -2.53 -11.43 -3.48
N GLY A 51 -3.77 -11.67 -3.89
CA GLY A 51 -4.65 -12.65 -3.23
C GLY A 51 -5.41 -12.12 -2.00
N PHE A 52 -5.10 -10.91 -1.53
CA PHE A 52 -5.81 -10.27 -0.43
C PHE A 52 -6.68 -9.12 -0.91
N PRO A 53 -7.83 -8.86 -0.27
CA PRO A 53 -8.73 -7.77 -0.66
C PRO A 53 -8.31 -6.41 -0.08
N ASP A 54 -7.33 -6.39 0.82
CA ASP A 54 -6.83 -5.19 1.50
C ASP A 54 -6.14 -4.24 0.51
N ARG A 55 -6.43 -2.93 0.63
CA ARG A 55 -5.90 -1.89 -0.26
C ARG A 55 -5.38 -0.69 0.50
N TRP A 56 -4.19 -0.25 0.12
CA TRP A 56 -3.67 1.08 0.44
C TRP A 56 -3.90 2.01 -0.73
N TYR A 57 -4.37 3.22 -0.43
CA TYR A 57 -4.55 4.32 -1.37
C TYR A 57 -3.61 5.45 -0.98
N ILE A 58 -2.56 5.64 -1.77
CA ILE A 58 -1.49 6.59 -1.50
C ILE A 58 -1.53 7.70 -2.55
N GLN A 59 -1.50 8.94 -2.09
CA GLN A 59 -1.40 10.10 -2.96
C GLN A 59 0.08 10.43 -3.21
N VAL A 60 0.46 10.53 -4.49
CA VAL A 60 1.82 10.90 -4.90
C VAL A 60 1.78 12.19 -5.71
N TYR A 61 2.47 13.23 -5.25
CA TYR A 61 2.58 14.51 -5.95
C TYR A 61 3.57 14.42 -7.10
N ASP A 62 3.45 15.30 -8.09
CA ASP A 62 4.40 15.40 -9.21
C ASP A 62 5.83 15.77 -8.78
N THR A 63 6.01 16.25 -7.54
CA THR A 63 7.30 16.43 -6.87
C THR A 63 7.98 15.11 -6.49
N GLY A 64 7.24 13.99 -6.48
CA GLY A 64 7.70 12.70 -5.98
C GLY A 64 7.46 12.50 -4.47
N GLU A 65 6.82 13.44 -3.79
CA GLU A 65 6.43 13.28 -2.39
C GLU A 65 5.12 12.50 -2.25
N CYS A 66 5.01 11.68 -1.21
CA CYS A 66 3.77 11.01 -0.83
C CYS A 66 3.05 11.78 0.28
N ASP A 67 1.72 11.77 0.29
CA ASP A 67 0.95 12.15 1.47
C ASP A 67 1.11 11.07 2.55
N PRO A 68 1.65 11.41 3.75
CA PRO A 68 1.82 10.42 4.81
C PRO A 68 0.50 9.93 5.40
N ASN A 69 -0.61 10.65 5.20
CA ASN A 69 -1.93 10.25 5.67
C ASN A 69 -2.68 9.41 4.63
N TYR A 70 -2.05 8.33 4.18
CA TYR A 70 -2.69 7.42 3.22
C TYR A 70 -3.90 6.71 3.84
N THR A 71 -4.77 6.21 2.97
CA THR A 71 -5.98 5.49 3.38
C THR A 71 -5.76 3.99 3.21
N PHE A 72 -6.10 3.23 4.24
CA PHE A 72 -6.20 1.78 4.17
C PHE A 72 -7.68 1.37 4.18
N ALA A 73 -8.05 0.43 3.32
CA ALA A 73 -9.39 -0.14 3.27
C ALA A 73 -9.30 -1.68 3.24
N SER A 74 -10.10 -2.32 4.10
CA SER A 74 -10.27 -3.75 4.11
C SER A 74 -11.75 -4.09 4.26
N PRO A 75 -12.27 -5.08 3.52
CA PRO A 75 -13.61 -5.61 3.76
C PRO A 75 -13.65 -6.59 4.95
N ILE A 76 -12.49 -6.95 5.53
CA ILE A 76 -12.39 -7.90 6.64
C ILE A 76 -12.21 -7.10 7.93
N HIS A 77 -13.16 -7.24 8.85
CA HIS A 77 -13.08 -6.58 10.15
C HIS A 77 -12.10 -7.30 11.07
N ALA A 78 -11.38 -6.56 11.92
CA ALA A 78 -10.48 -7.15 12.92
C ALA A 78 -11.17 -8.16 13.86
N SER A 79 -12.48 -8.04 14.07
CA SER A 79 -13.28 -9.00 14.86
C SER A 79 -13.45 -10.36 14.20
N GLU A 80 -13.27 -10.46 12.88
CA GLU A 80 -13.35 -11.73 12.13
C GLU A 80 -12.07 -12.57 12.29
N GLY A 81 -11.02 -12.00 12.87
CA GLY A 81 -9.73 -12.65 13.10
C GLY A 81 -8.78 -12.50 11.92
N PHE A 82 -7.68 -13.27 11.96
CA PHE A 82 -6.54 -13.14 11.04
C PHE A 82 -6.05 -14.49 10.49
N ALA A 83 -6.93 -15.50 10.49
CA ALA A 83 -6.57 -16.85 10.05
C ALA A 83 -6.21 -16.90 8.54
N ASP A 84 -6.74 -15.96 7.76
CA ASP A 84 -6.43 -15.75 6.35
C ASP A 84 -4.96 -15.36 6.10
N LEU A 85 -4.28 -14.78 7.10
CA LEU A 85 -2.90 -14.31 6.97
C LEU A 85 -1.85 -15.41 7.22
N SER A 86 -2.26 -16.63 7.56
CA SER A 86 -1.36 -17.71 7.98
C SER A 86 -0.34 -18.17 6.93
N HIS A 87 -0.56 -17.82 5.66
CA HIS A 87 0.34 -18.13 4.55
C HIS A 87 1.34 -17.00 4.23
N LEU A 88 1.20 -15.84 4.87
CA LEU A 88 2.08 -14.70 4.67
C LEU A 88 3.33 -14.80 5.56
N PRO A 89 4.45 -14.20 5.15
CA PRO A 89 5.56 -13.93 6.05
C PRO A 89 5.09 -13.12 7.25
N GLU A 90 5.68 -13.37 8.42
CA GLU A 90 5.27 -12.78 9.70
C GLU A 90 5.17 -11.24 9.63
N ILE A 91 6.21 -10.57 9.11
CA ILE A 91 6.22 -9.11 8.99
C ILE A 91 5.10 -8.56 8.08
N VAL A 92 4.77 -9.27 6.99
CA VAL A 92 3.70 -8.86 6.07
C VAL A 92 2.34 -9.06 6.71
N ALA A 93 2.15 -10.17 7.42
CA ALA A 93 0.94 -10.44 8.20
C ALA A 93 0.75 -9.38 9.30
N GLU A 94 1.80 -9.02 10.04
CA GLU A 94 1.74 -8.03 11.11
C GLU A 94 1.28 -6.66 10.61
N VAL A 95 1.76 -6.22 9.44
CA VAL A 95 1.32 -4.97 8.80
C VAL A 95 -0.19 -4.98 8.54
N LEU A 96 -0.72 -6.05 7.94
CA LEU A 96 -2.16 -6.18 7.70
C LEU A 96 -2.97 -6.24 8.99
N VAL A 97 -2.47 -6.96 10.02
CA VAL A 97 -3.12 -7.00 11.34
C VAL A 97 -3.19 -5.61 11.96
N ALA A 98 -2.10 -4.84 11.89
CA ALA A 98 -2.02 -3.50 12.45
C ALA A 98 -3.00 -2.55 11.73
N GLU A 99 -3.00 -2.57 10.40
CA GLU A 99 -3.89 -1.77 9.57
C GLU A 99 -5.37 -2.08 9.83
N ARG A 100 -5.77 -3.36 9.79
CA ARG A 100 -7.15 -3.79 10.06
C ARG A 100 -7.62 -3.45 11.48
N LYS A 101 -6.71 -3.33 12.46
CA LYS A 101 -7.04 -2.94 13.84
C LYS A 101 -7.10 -1.43 14.05
N SER A 102 -6.46 -0.66 13.19
CA SER A 102 -6.36 0.80 13.33
C SER A 102 -7.62 1.56 12.90
N ARG A 103 -8.54 0.90 12.19
CA ARG A 103 -9.77 1.48 11.63
C ARG A 103 -11.00 0.63 12.00
#